data_AF-A0AAN7QB07-F1
#
_entry.id   AF-A0AAN7QB07-F1
#
_cell.length_a   1.000
_cell.length_b   1.000
_cell.length_c   1.000
_cell.angle_alpha   90.00
_cell.angle_beta   90.00
_cell.angle_gamma   90.00
#
_symmetry.space_group_name_H-M   'P 1'
#
loop_
_entity.id
_entity.type
_entity.pdbx_description
1 polymer ?
#
loop_
_entity_poly.entity_id
_entity_poly.type
_entity_poly.pdbx_seq_one_letter_code
_entity_poly.pdbx_strand_id
1 'polypeptide(L)'
;MRVVYELKQCKLITNGPEHDGNPSDGSLTVLRQVTELKFEVNKMPLQIDRIEKLLSNFMTENMLGEGDKDGDFLNNIPLGSVDAINSFDSEIKSDKRKFKKLAHLLYLLEGDTTQKIVYSHMNKLITNEAGVLYSSQGKKKKLPFMNLTLYNVILGTVRGLVLTGLLIFNRREGQDVADVVESTD
;
A
#
# COMPACT_ATOMS: atom_id res chain seq x y z
N MET A 1 20.51 7.72 0.16
CA MET A 1 21.91 7.57 0.62
C MET A 1 22.05 7.15 2.09
N ARG A 2 21.05 7.30 2.98
CA ARG A 2 21.13 6.84 4.39
C ARG A 2 21.09 5.31 4.60
N VAL A 3 20.37 4.57 3.74
CA VAL A 3 20.26 3.09 3.85
C VAL A 3 21.62 2.36 3.70
N VAL A 4 22.58 2.98 3.01
CA VAL A 4 23.93 2.41 2.85
C VAL A 4 24.79 2.61 4.11
N TYR A 5 24.45 3.57 4.97
CA TYR A 5 25.20 3.84 6.21
C TYR A 5 24.84 2.85 7.33
N GLU A 6 23.59 2.41 7.44
CA GLU A 6 23.18 1.47 8.49
C GLU A 6 23.70 0.04 8.25
N LEU A 7 23.81 -0.38 6.98
CA LEU A 7 24.45 -1.65 6.63
C LEU A 7 25.96 -1.67 6.91
N LYS A 8 26.62 -0.50 7.01
CA LYS A 8 28.03 -0.40 7.43
C LYS A 8 28.20 -0.49 8.95
N GLN A 9 27.20 -0.07 9.74
CA GLN A 9 27.24 -0.17 11.21
C GLN A 9 27.13 -1.62 11.68
N CYS A 10 26.39 -2.47 10.96
CA CYS A 10 26.34 -3.92 11.25
C CYS A 10 27.68 -4.65 11.00
N LYS A 11 28.65 -4.02 10.33
CA LYS A 11 29.95 -4.62 10.00
C LYS A 11 31.06 -4.28 11.01
N LEU A 12 30.78 -3.44 12.01
CA LEU A 12 31.78 -2.93 12.96
C LEU A 12 31.67 -3.51 14.39
N ILE A 13 30.69 -4.37 14.67
CA ILE A 13 30.49 -4.98 16.01
C ILE A 13 31.16 -6.38 16.10
N THR A 14 31.99 -6.76 15.12
CA THR A 14 32.79 -8.00 15.18
C THR A 14 34.25 -7.68 15.47
N ASN A 15 34.52 -7.07 16.62
CA ASN A 15 35.87 -7.01 17.21
C ASN A 15 35.77 -7.49 18.66
N GLY A 16 35.53 -8.79 18.83
CA GLY A 16 35.73 -9.57 20.04
C GLY A 16 36.60 -10.78 19.67
N PRO A 17 37.39 -11.34 20.60
CA PRO A 17 38.58 -12.10 20.30
C PRO A 17 38.27 -13.36 19.48
N GLU A 18 39.21 -13.68 18.59
CA GLU A 18 39.24 -14.84 17.72
C GLU A 18 38.74 -16.10 18.42
N HIS A 19 37.51 -16.51 18.09
CA HIS A 19 37.05 -17.87 18.31
C HIS A 19 36.82 -18.47 16.93
N ASP A 20 37.77 -19.29 16.50
CA ASP A 20 37.69 -20.12 15.30
C ASP A 20 36.47 -21.04 15.44
N GLY A 21 35.41 -20.67 14.74
CA GLY A 21 34.09 -21.26 14.90
C GLY A 21 33.23 -20.75 13.77
N ASN A 22 33.43 -21.32 12.58
CA ASN A 22 32.60 -21.06 11.41
C ASN A 22 31.12 -21.19 11.84
N PRO A 23 30.33 -20.10 11.87
CA PRO A 23 28.98 -20.14 12.41
C PRO A 23 28.20 -21.16 11.59
N SER A 24 27.66 -22.19 12.26
CA SER A 24 26.96 -23.26 11.55
C SER A 24 25.87 -22.64 10.68
N ASP A 25 25.73 -23.12 9.45
CA ASP A 25 24.80 -22.63 8.43
C ASP A 25 23.35 -22.44 8.96
N GLY A 26 22.97 -23.23 9.96
CA GLY A 26 21.70 -23.09 10.69
C GLY A 26 21.57 -21.79 11.50
N SER A 27 22.63 -21.28 12.12
CA SER A 27 22.61 -20.04 12.93
C SER A 27 22.37 -18.78 12.09
N LEU A 28 22.98 -18.71 10.90
CA LEU A 28 22.74 -17.63 9.93
C LEU A 28 21.32 -17.71 9.35
N THR A 29 20.81 -18.92 9.13
CA THR A 29 19.43 -19.15 8.67
C THR A 29 18.40 -18.69 9.69
N VAL A 30 18.62 -19.01 10.98
CA VAL A 30 17.75 -18.58 12.08
C VAL A 30 17.76 -17.05 12.22
N LEU A 31 18.94 -16.40 12.16
CA LEU A 31 19.03 -14.93 12.22
C LEU A 31 18.28 -14.25 11.07
N ARG A 32 18.35 -14.82 9.86
CA ARG A 32 17.59 -14.31 8.71
C ARG A 32 16.09 -14.42 8.92
N GLN A 33 15.62 -15.59 9.37
CA GLN A 33 14.20 -15.81 9.67
C GLN A 33 13.70 -14.88 10.78
N VAL A 34 14.49 -14.66 11.84
CA VAL A 34 14.17 -13.72 12.92
C VAL A 34 14.10 -12.28 12.40
N THR A 35 14.97 -11.91 11.45
CA THR A 35 14.96 -10.56 10.85
C THR A 35 13.73 -10.36 9.95
N GLU A 36 13.37 -11.37 9.15
CA GLU A 36 12.14 -11.36 8.35
C GLU A 36 10.88 -11.29 9.24
N LEU A 37 10.82 -12.08 10.31
CA LEU A 37 9.73 -12.02 11.29
C LEU A 37 9.64 -10.67 11.99
N LYS A 38 10.79 -10.08 12.37
CA LYS A 38 10.82 -8.73 12.96
C LYS A 38 10.28 -7.69 11.98
N PHE A 39 10.57 -7.82 10.70
CA PHE A 39 10.02 -6.95 9.66
C PHE A 39 8.49 -7.10 9.54
N GLU A 40 7.99 -8.33 9.49
CA GLU A 40 6.54 -8.61 9.43
C GLU A 40 5.80 -8.11 10.68
N VAL A 41 6.34 -8.37 11.88
CA VAL A 41 5.79 -7.87 13.15
C VAL A 41 5.75 -6.34 13.17
N ASN A 42 6.77 -5.66 12.63
CA ASN A 42 6.78 -4.21 12.53
C ASN A 42 5.80 -3.66 11.49
N LYS A 43 5.37 -4.48 10.53
CA LYS A 43 4.38 -4.12 9.51
C LYS A 43 2.95 -4.22 10.06
N MET A 44 2.66 -5.16 10.97
CA MET A 44 1.32 -5.39 11.51
C MET A 44 0.65 -4.14 12.14
N PRO A 45 1.33 -3.32 12.98
CA PRO A 45 0.74 -2.10 13.52
C PRO A 45 0.27 -1.13 12.44
N LEU A 46 0.97 -1.06 11.30
CA LEU A 46 0.57 -0.21 10.18
C LEU A 46 -0.72 -0.70 9.53
N GLN A 47 -0.93 -2.02 9.49
CA GLN A 47 -2.14 -2.63 8.98
C GLN A 47 -3.31 -2.35 9.92
N ILE A 48 -3.09 -2.47 11.23
CA ILE A 48 -4.08 -2.19 12.27
C ILE A 48 -4.52 -0.72 12.20
N ASP A 49 -3.59 0.24 12.20
CA ASP A 49 -3.90 1.68 12.09
C ASP A 49 -4.73 2.02 10.84
N ARG A 50 -4.46 1.32 9.73
CA ARG A 50 -5.24 1.50 8.48
C ARG A 50 -6.65 0.94 8.66
N ILE A 51 -6.78 -0.27 9.17
CA ILE A 51 -8.08 -0.89 9.44
C ILE A 51 -8.90 -0.02 10.39
N GLU A 52 -8.30 0.52 11.45
CA GLU A 52 -8.98 1.39 12.42
C GLU A 52 -9.46 2.70 11.79
N LYS A 53 -8.62 3.36 10.97
CA LYS A 53 -9.04 4.56 10.22
C LYS A 53 -10.19 4.27 9.25
N LEU A 54 -10.17 3.10 8.63
CA LEU A 54 -11.23 2.68 7.70
C LEU A 54 -12.53 2.37 8.44
N LEU A 55 -12.46 1.70 9.60
CA LEU A 55 -13.62 1.43 10.45
C LEU A 55 -14.23 2.71 11.01
N SER A 56 -13.41 3.67 11.42
CA SER A 56 -13.86 4.98 11.87
C SER A 56 -14.62 5.72 10.77
N ASN A 57 -14.07 5.77 9.55
CA ASN A 57 -14.72 6.39 8.39
C ASN A 57 -16.02 5.66 8.00
N PHE A 58 -16.04 4.32 8.04
CA PHE A 58 -17.21 3.50 7.73
C PHE A 58 -18.35 3.70 8.74
N MET A 59 -18.05 3.76 10.04
CA MET A 59 -19.05 4.03 11.08
C MET A 59 -19.62 5.45 10.97
N THR A 60 -18.83 6.40 10.49
CA THR A 60 -19.28 7.78 10.29
C THR A 60 -20.18 7.92 9.06
N GLU A 61 -19.90 7.19 7.96
CA GLU A 61 -20.72 7.22 6.74
C GLU A 61 -22.04 6.42 6.87
N ASN A 62 -22.08 5.32 7.64
CA ASN A 62 -23.32 4.54 7.83
C ASN A 62 -24.35 5.18 8.77
N MET A 63 -23.96 6.14 9.61
CA MET A 63 -24.89 6.97 10.39
C MET A 63 -25.65 7.99 9.53
N LEU A 64 -25.23 8.19 8.27
CA LEU A 64 -25.82 9.12 7.30
C LEU A 64 -26.38 8.37 6.08
N GLY A 65 -27.30 7.44 6.34
CA GLY A 65 -28.41 7.05 5.46
C GLY A 65 -28.13 6.76 3.98
N GLU A 66 -28.12 5.48 3.62
CA GLU A 66 -28.95 4.85 2.57
C GLU A 66 -28.41 3.43 2.37
N GLY A 67 -29.19 2.44 2.82
CA GLY A 67 -28.89 1.04 2.54
C GLY A 67 -28.88 0.79 1.04
N ASP A 68 -27.72 0.37 0.55
CA ASP A 68 -27.40 0.00 -0.83
C ASP A 68 -28.49 -0.98 -1.37
N LYS A 69 -29.47 -0.44 -2.10
CA LYS A 69 -30.42 -1.24 -2.91
C LYS A 69 -29.83 -1.60 -4.27
N ASP A 70 -28.65 -1.08 -4.60
CA ASP A 70 -27.91 -1.44 -5.79
C ASP A 70 -27.07 -2.68 -5.48
N GLY A 71 -27.36 -3.78 -6.18
CA GLY A 71 -26.52 -4.99 -6.13
C GLY A 71 -25.06 -4.60 -6.25
N ASP A 72 -24.25 -5.04 -5.26
CA ASP A 72 -22.96 -4.46 -4.92
C ASP A 72 -22.12 -4.14 -6.17
N PHE A 73 -22.02 -2.85 -6.51
CA PHE A 73 -21.33 -2.31 -7.69
C PHE A 73 -19.91 -2.89 -7.88
N LEU A 74 -19.26 -3.26 -6.78
CA LEU A 74 -17.94 -3.89 -6.78
C LEU A 74 -17.93 -5.34 -7.29
N ASN A 75 -19.06 -6.02 -7.41
CA ASN A 75 -19.16 -7.36 -7.99
C ASN A 75 -18.86 -7.39 -9.49
N ASN A 76 -18.83 -6.23 -10.15
CA ASN A 76 -18.55 -6.12 -11.58
C ASN A 76 -17.04 -6.13 -11.93
N ILE A 77 -16.15 -6.23 -10.94
CA ILE A 77 -14.70 -6.35 -11.15
C ILE A 77 -14.24 -7.82 -10.99
N PRO A 78 -13.23 -8.29 -11.74
CA PRO A 78 -12.40 -7.53 -12.70
C PRO A 78 -13.10 -7.29 -14.05
N LEU A 79 -12.76 -6.16 -14.67
CA LEU A 79 -13.31 -5.69 -15.94
C LEU A 79 -12.60 -6.36 -17.12
N GLY A 80 -13.34 -7.16 -17.90
CA GLY A 80 -12.79 -8.00 -18.98
C GLY A 80 -12.91 -7.43 -20.39
N SER A 81 -13.56 -6.28 -20.58
CA SER A 81 -13.76 -5.68 -21.91
C SER A 81 -13.65 -4.15 -21.87
N VAL A 82 -13.37 -3.55 -23.03
CA VAL A 82 -13.33 -2.08 -23.18
C VAL A 82 -14.68 -1.45 -22.83
N ASP A 83 -15.79 -2.08 -23.24
CA ASP A 83 -17.13 -1.59 -22.95
C ASP A 83 -17.44 -1.64 -21.45
N ALA A 84 -17.05 -2.73 -20.77
CA ALA A 84 -17.20 -2.84 -19.32
C ALA A 84 -16.37 -1.77 -18.60
N ILE A 85 -15.14 -1.51 -19.05
CA ILE A 85 -14.30 -0.45 -18.49
C ILE A 85 -14.94 0.92 -18.67
N ASN A 86 -15.45 1.24 -19.86
CA ASN A 86 -16.05 2.55 -20.13
C ASN A 86 -17.39 2.74 -19.39
N SER A 87 -18.20 1.69 -19.27
CA SER A 87 -19.45 1.72 -18.50
C SER A 87 -19.15 1.96 -17.02
N PHE A 88 -18.24 1.17 -16.46
CA PHE A 88 -17.83 1.30 -15.07
C PHE A 88 -17.18 2.66 -14.77
N ASP A 89 -16.34 3.17 -15.68
CA ASP A 89 -15.75 4.51 -15.56
C ASP A 89 -16.82 5.61 -15.55
N SER A 90 -17.86 5.46 -16.36
CA SER A 90 -18.98 6.39 -16.41
C SER A 90 -19.80 6.38 -15.13
N GLU A 91 -20.00 5.21 -14.52
CA GLU A 91 -20.69 5.06 -13.23
C GLU A 91 -19.93 5.73 -12.07
N ILE A 92 -18.61 5.53 -11.97
CA ILE A 92 -17.83 6.19 -10.91
C ILE A 92 -17.65 7.68 -11.14
N LYS A 93 -17.76 8.13 -12.40
CA LYS A 93 -17.70 9.54 -12.76
C LYS A 93 -18.98 10.27 -12.39
N SER A 94 -20.13 9.61 -12.54
CA SER A 94 -21.44 10.17 -12.19
C SER A 94 -21.74 10.07 -10.69
N ASP A 95 -21.29 9.01 -10.02
CA ASP A 95 -21.57 8.76 -8.61
C ASP A 95 -20.31 8.82 -7.72
N LYS A 96 -20.23 9.89 -6.91
CA LYS A 96 -19.16 10.09 -5.94
C LYS A 96 -19.12 9.02 -4.84
N ARG A 97 -20.25 8.38 -4.51
CA ARG A 97 -20.28 7.31 -3.50
C ARG A 97 -19.57 6.07 -4.04
N LYS A 98 -19.87 5.68 -5.28
CA LYS A 98 -19.16 4.59 -5.98
C LYS A 98 -17.67 4.88 -6.13
N PHE A 99 -17.29 6.12 -6.46
CA PHE A 99 -15.88 6.54 -6.47
C PHE A 99 -15.19 6.30 -5.12
N LYS A 100 -15.79 6.79 -4.02
CA LYS A 100 -15.25 6.61 -2.67
C LYS A 100 -15.16 5.15 -2.27
N LYS A 101 -16.22 4.37 -2.54
CA LYS A 101 -16.28 2.93 -2.25
C LYS A 101 -15.17 2.18 -2.99
N LEU A 102 -14.92 2.53 -4.25
CA LEU A 102 -13.79 1.99 -5.02
C LEU A 102 -12.44 2.39 -4.45
N ALA A 103 -12.24 3.67 -4.12
CA ALA A 103 -11.00 4.15 -3.53
C ALA A 103 -10.70 3.46 -2.19
N HIS A 104 -11.75 3.21 -1.38
CA HIS A 104 -11.67 2.48 -0.12
C HIS A 104 -11.24 1.02 -0.34
N LEU A 105 -11.86 0.32 -1.30
CA LEU A 105 -11.47 -1.04 -1.69
C LEU A 105 -9.99 -1.08 -2.10
N LEU A 106 -9.55 -0.13 -2.93
CA LEU A 106 -8.16 -0.08 -3.38
C LEU A 106 -7.19 0.26 -2.25
N TYR A 107 -7.58 1.09 -1.28
CA TYR A 107 -6.74 1.43 -0.14
C TYR A 107 -6.40 0.19 0.72
N LEU A 108 -7.30 -0.79 0.76
CA LEU A 108 -7.07 -2.08 1.45
C LEU A 108 -6.05 -2.98 0.74
N LEU A 109 -5.77 -2.74 -0.55
CA LEU A 109 -4.82 -3.54 -1.31
C LEU A 109 -3.39 -3.06 -1.02
N GLU A 110 -2.63 -3.94 -0.36
CA GLU A 110 -1.27 -3.64 0.08
C GLU A 110 -0.22 -3.72 -1.02
N GLY A 111 0.94 -3.12 -0.71
CA GLY A 111 2.19 -3.34 -1.41
C GLY A 111 3.32 -2.58 -0.73
N ASP A 112 4.52 -3.17 -0.72
CA ASP A 112 5.68 -2.55 -0.04
C ASP A 112 6.28 -1.40 -0.85
N THR A 113 5.96 -1.34 -2.14
CA THR A 113 6.45 -0.31 -3.06
C THR A 113 5.31 0.23 -3.89
N THR A 114 5.44 1.48 -4.35
CA THR A 114 4.46 2.11 -5.25
C THR A 114 4.15 1.24 -6.47
N GLN A 115 5.16 0.57 -7.02
CA GLN A 115 4.98 -0.32 -8.16
C GLN A 115 4.13 -1.55 -7.81
N LYS A 116 4.38 -2.20 -6.66
CA LYS A 116 3.59 -3.34 -6.20
C LYS A 116 2.14 -2.94 -5.90
N ILE A 117 1.93 -1.77 -5.30
CA ILE A 117 0.61 -1.22 -5.00
C ILE A 117 -0.18 -1.02 -6.31
N VAL A 118 0.39 -0.29 -7.27
CA VAL A 118 -0.26 -0.05 -8.57
C VAL A 118 -0.55 -1.36 -9.30
N TYR A 119 0.38 -2.30 -9.28
CA TYR A 119 0.18 -3.63 -9.88
C TYR A 119 -0.98 -4.39 -9.24
N SER A 120 -1.07 -4.39 -7.91
CA SER A 120 -2.16 -4.99 -7.15
C SER A 120 -3.52 -4.35 -7.50
N HIS A 121 -3.56 -3.01 -7.56
CA HIS A 121 -4.77 -2.29 -7.99
C HIS A 121 -5.20 -2.67 -9.40
N MET A 122 -4.27 -2.67 -10.37
CA MET A 122 -4.58 -2.99 -11.75
C MET A 122 -5.10 -4.42 -11.90
N ASN A 123 -4.46 -5.40 -11.24
CA ASN A 123 -4.89 -6.81 -11.29
C ASN A 123 -6.25 -7.04 -10.64
N LYS A 124 -6.63 -6.26 -9.63
CA LYS A 124 -7.97 -6.34 -9.04
C LYS A 124 -9.04 -5.78 -9.97
N LEU A 125 -8.72 -4.70 -10.69
CA LEU A 125 -9.69 -3.93 -11.45
C LEU A 125 -9.91 -4.46 -12.87
N ILE A 126 -8.87 -4.94 -13.54
CA ILE A 126 -8.90 -5.21 -14.99
C ILE A 126 -8.25 -6.56 -15.25
N THR A 127 -8.85 -7.37 -16.13
CA THR A 127 -8.23 -8.63 -16.54
C THR A 127 -7.02 -8.39 -17.43
N ASN A 128 -6.11 -9.37 -17.53
CA ASN A 128 -4.91 -9.22 -18.35
C ASN A 128 -5.25 -8.97 -19.83
N GLU A 129 -6.31 -9.61 -20.33
CA GLU A 129 -6.78 -9.50 -21.71
C GLU A 129 -7.21 -8.06 -22.03
N ALA A 130 -8.01 -7.45 -21.15
CA ALA A 130 -8.42 -6.06 -21.30
C ALA A 130 -7.27 -5.08 -21.05
N GLY A 131 -6.40 -5.37 -20.07
CA GLY A 131 -5.25 -4.53 -19.72
C GLY A 131 -4.26 -4.35 -20.87
N VAL A 132 -4.09 -5.37 -21.73
CA VAL A 132 -3.21 -5.28 -22.91
C VAL A 132 -3.68 -4.22 -23.91
N LEU A 133 -4.98 -3.92 -23.97
CA LEU A 133 -5.56 -2.92 -24.88
C LEU A 133 -5.27 -1.49 -24.45
N TYR A 134 -4.86 -1.28 -23.20
CA TYR A 134 -4.57 0.03 -22.64
C TYR A 134 -3.07 0.27 -22.47
N SER A 135 -2.69 1.54 -22.49
CA SER A 135 -1.40 2.01 -22.00
C SER A 135 -1.58 3.34 -21.29
N SER A 136 -0.62 3.73 -20.44
CA SER A 136 -0.69 5.00 -19.71
C SER A 136 -1.07 6.19 -20.61
N GLN A 137 -0.37 6.38 -21.73
CA GLN A 137 -0.55 7.53 -22.62
C GLN A 137 -1.27 7.21 -23.94
N GLY A 138 -1.69 5.96 -24.18
CA GLY A 138 -2.29 5.57 -25.46
C GLY A 138 -1.29 5.37 -26.61
N LYS A 139 -0.07 4.89 -26.31
CA LYS A 139 0.97 4.65 -27.32
C LYS A 139 0.79 3.29 -28.01
N LYS A 140 1.37 3.14 -29.21
CA LYS A 140 1.35 1.88 -29.99
C LYS A 140 -0.05 1.35 -30.28
N LYS A 141 -0.97 2.24 -30.70
CA LYS A 141 -2.38 1.93 -31.02
C LYS A 141 -3.22 1.42 -29.83
N LYS A 142 -2.73 1.61 -28.60
CA LYS A 142 -3.46 1.27 -27.37
C LYS A 142 -4.31 2.45 -26.90
N LEU A 143 -5.34 2.17 -26.11
CA LEU A 143 -6.20 3.19 -25.52
C LEU A 143 -5.48 3.91 -24.35
N PRO A 144 -5.71 5.21 -24.15
CA PRO A 144 -5.09 5.98 -23.08
C PRO A 144 -5.80 5.73 -21.74
N PHE A 145 -5.12 5.03 -20.83
CA PHE A 145 -5.64 4.74 -19.50
C PHE A 145 -5.74 6.00 -18.62
N MET A 146 -4.81 6.96 -18.79
CA MET A 146 -4.78 8.19 -17.98
C MET A 146 -6.03 9.07 -18.13
N ASN A 147 -6.82 8.86 -19.19
CA ASN A 147 -8.04 9.63 -19.45
C ASN A 147 -9.25 9.09 -18.67
N LEU A 148 -9.15 7.89 -18.09
CA LEU A 148 -10.22 7.28 -17.32
C LEU A 148 -10.26 7.84 -15.91
N THR A 149 -11.46 7.97 -15.35
CA THR A 149 -11.66 8.27 -13.92
C THR A 149 -11.02 7.21 -13.03
N LEU A 150 -10.99 5.95 -13.48
CA LEU A 150 -10.28 4.83 -12.84
C LEU A 150 -8.82 5.19 -12.53
N TYR A 151 -8.13 5.85 -13.47
CA TYR A 151 -6.75 6.27 -13.27
C TYR A 151 -6.60 7.25 -12.10
N ASN A 152 -7.54 8.19 -11.97
CA ASN A 152 -7.54 9.16 -10.88
C ASN A 152 -7.79 8.49 -9.52
N VAL A 153 -8.66 7.47 -9.47
CA VAL A 153 -8.90 6.68 -8.25
C VAL A 153 -7.61 5.99 -7.80
N ILE A 154 -6.94 5.29 -8.72
CA ILE A 154 -5.67 4.60 -8.43
C ILE A 154 -4.62 5.59 -7.95
N LEU A 155 -4.45 6.70 -8.68
CA LEU A 155 -3.44 7.71 -8.35
C LEU A 155 -3.69 8.36 -6.99
N GLY A 156 -4.95 8.69 -6.68
CA GLY A 156 -5.34 9.24 -5.38
C GLY A 156 -5.05 8.27 -4.24
N THR A 157 -5.39 6.99 -4.43
CA THR A 157 -5.18 5.93 -3.44
C THR A 157 -3.69 5.71 -3.17
N VAL A 158 -2.89 5.58 -4.22
CA VAL A 158 -1.43 5.40 -4.13
C VAL A 158 -0.76 6.58 -3.42
N ARG A 159 -1.13 7.82 -3.77
CA ARG A 159 -0.60 9.02 -3.10
C ARG A 159 -0.97 9.06 -1.62
N GLY A 160 -2.21 8.70 -1.28
CA GLY A 160 -2.67 8.61 0.11
C GLY A 160 -1.85 7.62 0.92
N LEU A 161 -1.58 6.43 0.37
CA LEU A 161 -0.76 5.40 1.03
C LEU A 161 0.69 5.86 1.25
N VAL A 162 1.31 6.47 0.24
CA VAL A 162 2.70 6.96 0.32
C VAL A 162 2.83 8.10 1.33
N LEU A 163 1.92 9.08 1.30
CA LEU A 163 1.92 10.21 2.23
C LEU A 163 1.66 9.76 3.68
N THR A 164 0.75 8.80 3.89
CA THR A 164 0.50 8.24 5.22
C THR A 164 1.76 7.55 5.76
N GLY A 165 2.48 6.80 4.92
CA GLY A 165 3.76 6.21 5.29
C GLY A 165 4.81 7.26 5.68
N LEU A 166 4.91 8.35 4.91
CA LEU A 166 5.87 9.41 5.16
C LEU A 166 5.58 10.21 6.44
N LEU A 167 4.30 10.51 6.71
CA LEU A 167 3.89 11.26 7.90
C LEU A 167 4.11 10.48 9.20
N ILE A 168 3.91 9.16 9.19
CA ILE A 168 4.17 8.31 10.36
C ILE A 168 5.69 8.14 10.59
N PHE A 169 6.48 8.02 9.51
CA PHE A 169 7.93 7.99 9.60
C PHE A 169 8.48 9.27 10.24
N ASN A 170 8.01 10.44 9.81
CA ASN A 170 8.41 11.73 10.40
C ASN A 170 7.90 11.91 11.84
N ARG A 171 6.75 11.32 12.22
CA ARG A 171 6.24 11.37 13.60
C ARG A 171 7.09 10.55 14.58
N ARG A 172 7.68 9.44 14.14
CA ARG A 172 8.58 8.63 14.98
C ARG A 172 9.94 9.31 15.23
N GLU A 173 10.54 9.92 14.21
CA GLU A 173 11.80 10.67 14.43
C GLU A 173 11.62 11.90 15.34
N GLY A 174 10.40 12.44 15.47
CA GLY A 174 10.12 13.53 16.40
C GLY A 174 9.87 13.08 17.85
N GLN A 175 9.65 11.80 18.10
CA GLN A 175 9.29 11.27 19.43
C GLN A 175 10.49 10.65 20.15
N ASP A 176 11.47 10.11 19.43
CA ASP A 176 12.75 9.65 20.00
C ASP A 176 13.63 10.79 20.57
N VAL A 177 13.31 12.06 20.28
CA VAL A 177 14.01 13.22 20.83
C VAL A 177 13.37 13.74 22.13
N ALA A 178 12.11 13.41 22.39
CA ALA A 178 11.39 13.86 23.58
C ALA A 178 11.74 13.01 24.81
N ASP A 179 11.91 11.70 24.62
CA ASP A 179 12.19 10.77 25.73
C ASP A 179 13.64 10.82 26.24
N VAL A 180 14.54 11.54 25.56
CA VAL A 180 15.94 11.74 26.01
C VAL A 180 16.10 13.00 26.89
N VAL A 181 15.13 13.92 26.89
CA VAL A 181 15.21 15.16 27.66
C VAL A 181 14.60 15.02 29.07
N GLU A 182 13.82 13.97 29.34
CA GLU A 182 13.13 13.77 30.62
C GLU A 182 13.88 12.84 31.60
N SER A 183 15.10 12.39 31.28
CA SER A 183 15.91 11.52 32.16
C SER A 183 17.20 12.17 32.69
N THR A 184 17.32 13.49 32.61
CA THR A 184 18.37 14.26 33.30
C THR A 184 17.73 15.22 34.29
N ASP A 185 17.25 14.67 35.40
CA ASP A 185 17.12 15.35 36.70
C ASP A 185 17.45 14.33 37.80
#